data_AF-J4X2J7-F1
#
_entry.id   AF-J4X2J7-F1
#
_cell.length_a   1.000
_cell.length_b   1.000
_cell.length_c   1.000
_cell.angle_alpha   90.00
_cell.angle_beta   90.00
_cell.angle_gamma   90.00
#
_symmetry.space_group_name_H-M   'P 1'
#
loop_
_entity.id
_entity.type
_entity.pdbx_description
1 polymer ?
#
loop_
_entity_poly.entity_id
_entity_poly.type
_entity_poly.pdbx_seq_one_letter_code
_entity_poly.pdbx_strand_id
1 'polypeptide(L)'
;MLVSDIFSTLKINLTPMPAKKVTKIAKKTKKVTKKNTPATTKAKAATKKTVAKKKVAKKVTTRPKATGAVANNKSKIAPYKAKKNEKYMSAAMKRHFTAVLLNWKEHLKEEMRKTFDHLKSKDESYADPIDRASQEEEFAFELRTRDRETKLTRKINLSLEKIKYDEFGWCEDCGVEIGVKRLEARPTATLCIDCKSLDEIKEKQLTG
;
A
#
# COMPACT_ATOMS: atom_id res chain seq x y z
N MET A 1 3.34 48.94 -30.16
CA MET A 1 2.92 48.73 -31.55
C MET A 1 4.13 48.15 -32.27
N LEU A 2 4.15 46.95 -32.83
CA LEU A 2 3.11 45.97 -33.20
C LEU A 2 3.41 44.66 -32.43
N VAL A 3 2.50 43.85 -31.86
CA VAL A 3 1.22 43.26 -32.31
C VAL A 3 1.39 42.33 -33.53
N SER A 4 0.89 41.10 -33.38
CA SER A 4 0.70 40.03 -34.38
C SER A 4 1.82 39.01 -34.62
N ASP A 5 1.39 37.75 -34.79
CA ASP A 5 2.01 36.67 -35.61
C ASP A 5 3.18 35.81 -35.08
N ILE A 6 3.00 35.21 -33.89
CA ILE A 6 3.55 33.86 -33.60
C ILE A 6 2.44 32.95 -33.03
N PHE A 7 1.32 32.85 -33.75
CA PHE A 7 0.20 31.96 -33.39
C PHE A 7 -0.30 31.17 -34.61
N SER A 8 0.61 30.50 -35.33
CA SER A 8 0.27 29.60 -36.42
C SER A 8 1.29 28.47 -36.56
N THR A 9 0.81 27.29 -36.98
CA THR A 9 1.56 26.03 -37.25
C THR A 9 1.74 25.01 -36.10
N LEU A 10 0.68 24.73 -35.34
CA LEU A 10 0.50 23.40 -34.73
C LEU A 10 -0.72 22.66 -35.33
N LYS A 11 -0.53 22.11 -36.54
CA LYS A 11 -1.48 21.18 -37.15
C LYS A 11 -0.90 19.76 -37.19
N ILE A 12 -1.44 18.93 -36.30
CA ILE A 12 -1.91 17.55 -36.55
C ILE A 12 -0.90 16.58 -37.18
N ASN A 13 -0.61 15.50 -36.45
CA ASN A 13 -0.71 14.13 -36.98
C ASN A 13 -0.86 13.11 -35.83
N LEU A 14 -2.11 12.78 -35.50
CA LEU A 14 -2.41 11.55 -34.74
C LEU A 14 -2.46 10.39 -35.74
N THR A 15 -1.59 9.40 -35.56
CA THR A 15 -1.71 8.11 -36.26
C THR A 15 -2.54 7.12 -35.42
N PRO A 16 -3.54 6.43 -36.01
CA PRO A 16 -4.36 5.49 -35.26
C PRO A 16 -3.63 4.16 -35.02
N MET A 17 -3.76 3.61 -33.80
CA MET A 17 -3.23 2.29 -33.46
C MET A 17 -4.09 1.18 -34.08
N PRO A 18 -3.51 0.17 -34.77
CA PRO A 18 -4.27 -0.93 -35.35
C PRO A 18 -4.79 -1.91 -34.27
N ALA A 19 -5.99 -2.45 -34.52
CA ALA A 19 -6.75 -3.23 -33.55
C ALA A 19 -6.28 -4.71 -33.40
N LYS A 20 -6.70 -5.31 -32.29
CA LYS A 20 -6.47 -6.71 -31.88
C LYS A 20 -6.72 -7.74 -32.98
N LYS A 21 -5.84 -8.75 -33.09
CA LYS A 21 -6.20 -10.09 -33.58
C LYS A 21 -6.20 -11.09 -32.42
N VAL A 22 -7.34 -11.75 -32.22
CA VAL A 22 -7.53 -12.84 -31.27
C VAL A 22 -7.34 -14.16 -32.03
N THR A 23 -6.28 -14.91 -31.71
CA THR A 23 -6.07 -16.26 -32.26
C THR A 23 -6.55 -17.31 -31.27
N LYS A 24 -7.49 -18.15 -31.71
CA LYS A 24 -8.09 -19.24 -30.93
C LYS A 24 -7.10 -20.42 -30.88
N ILE A 25 -6.71 -20.86 -29.69
CA ILE A 25 -5.94 -22.11 -29.51
C ILE A 25 -6.90 -23.28 -29.29
N ALA A 26 -6.72 -24.34 -30.08
CA ALA A 26 -7.60 -25.50 -30.11
C ALA A 26 -7.41 -26.43 -28.91
N LYS A 27 -8.53 -26.87 -28.31
CA LYS A 27 -8.57 -27.76 -27.14
C LYS A 27 -8.48 -29.22 -27.59
N LYS A 28 -7.29 -29.84 -27.54
CA LYS A 28 -7.12 -31.29 -27.77
C LYS A 28 -7.30 -32.09 -26.47
N THR A 29 -8.45 -32.74 -26.35
CA THR A 29 -8.72 -33.75 -25.32
C THR A 29 -7.86 -34.99 -25.52
N LYS A 30 -7.15 -35.46 -24.49
CA LYS A 30 -6.61 -36.82 -24.44
C LYS A 30 -7.22 -37.60 -23.26
N LYS A 31 -7.81 -38.73 -23.63
CA LYS A 31 -8.49 -39.74 -22.80
C LYS A 31 -7.45 -40.51 -21.98
N VAL A 32 -7.58 -40.55 -20.65
CA VAL A 32 -6.79 -41.43 -19.78
C VAL A 32 -7.70 -42.52 -19.22
N THR A 33 -7.23 -43.77 -19.32
CA THR A 33 -7.98 -44.97 -18.97
C THR A 33 -7.77 -45.40 -17.52
N LYS A 34 -8.90 -45.72 -16.87
CA LYS A 34 -9.07 -46.44 -15.61
C LYS A 34 -8.24 -47.74 -15.53
N LYS A 35 -7.43 -47.97 -14.47
CA LYS A 35 -7.32 -49.29 -13.78
C LYS A 35 -6.59 -49.27 -12.41
N ASN A 36 -7.33 -49.72 -11.38
CA ASN A 36 -6.99 -50.52 -10.18
C ASN A 36 -6.05 -50.05 -9.04
N THR A 37 -6.58 -50.24 -7.83
CA THR A 37 -5.91 -50.56 -6.54
C THR A 37 -5.62 -52.07 -6.41
N PRO A 38 -4.78 -52.52 -5.46
CA PRO A 38 -5.23 -52.96 -4.10
C PRO A 38 -4.32 -52.40 -2.97
N ALA A 39 -4.81 -51.96 -1.80
CA ALA A 39 -5.50 -52.64 -0.68
C ALA A 39 -4.57 -53.27 0.39
N THR A 40 -4.94 -53.02 1.67
CA THR A 40 -4.41 -53.57 2.95
C THR A 40 -3.04 -53.01 3.44
N THR A 41 -2.66 -53.01 4.74
CA THR A 41 -3.34 -53.39 6.00
C THR A 41 -2.81 -52.65 7.26
N LYS A 42 -3.59 -52.72 8.36
CA LYS A 42 -3.21 -52.74 9.81
C LYS A 42 -3.04 -51.42 10.60
N ALA A 43 -3.48 -51.51 11.86
CA ALA A 43 -3.64 -50.42 12.84
C ALA A 43 -3.05 -50.82 14.21
N LYS A 44 -2.88 -49.82 15.11
CA LYS A 44 -2.84 -49.91 16.59
C LYS A 44 -3.12 -48.48 17.12
N ALA A 45 -4.19 -48.24 17.87
CA ALA A 45 -4.35 -48.47 19.33
C ALA A 45 -3.29 -47.67 20.14
N ALA A 46 -3.58 -46.49 20.73
CA ALA A 46 -4.57 -46.09 21.76
C ALA A 46 -4.06 -46.18 23.21
N THR A 47 -4.09 -45.06 23.95
CA THR A 47 -4.26 -45.04 25.42
C THR A 47 -4.75 -43.67 25.94
N LYS A 48 -5.54 -43.71 27.02
CA LYS A 48 -6.11 -42.58 27.78
C LYS A 48 -5.29 -42.28 29.06
N LYS A 49 -5.68 -41.20 29.75
CA LYS A 49 -5.34 -40.76 31.14
C LYS A 49 -4.13 -39.80 31.22
N THR A 50 -4.07 -38.81 32.12
CA THR A 50 -4.96 -38.49 33.26
C THR A 50 -5.09 -36.99 33.54
N VAL A 51 -6.11 -36.62 34.33
CA VAL A 51 -6.43 -35.26 34.80
C VAL A 51 -5.39 -34.75 35.82
N ALA A 52 -4.99 -33.49 35.71
CA ALA A 52 -4.40 -32.72 36.81
C ALA A 52 -4.86 -31.25 36.76
N LYS A 53 -5.91 -30.91 37.52
CA LYS A 53 -6.33 -29.50 37.72
C LYS A 53 -5.31 -28.78 38.61
N LYS A 54 -4.44 -27.94 38.03
CA LYS A 54 -3.62 -26.99 38.81
C LYS A 54 -4.38 -25.66 38.95
N LYS A 55 -4.44 -25.14 40.17
CA LYS A 55 -5.28 -23.99 40.54
C LYS A 55 -4.86 -22.70 39.80
N VAL A 56 -5.86 -21.91 39.42
CA VAL A 56 -5.70 -20.60 38.78
C VAL A 56 -5.09 -19.60 39.78
N ALA A 57 -3.83 -19.23 39.57
CA ALA A 57 -3.22 -18.07 40.22
C ALA A 57 -3.45 -16.84 39.33
N LYS A 58 -4.37 -15.95 39.73
CA LYS A 58 -4.76 -14.75 38.97
C LYS A 58 -3.69 -13.65 39.11
N LYS A 59 -2.52 -13.84 38.49
CA LYS A 59 -1.51 -12.78 38.38
C LYS A 59 -2.00 -11.73 37.37
N VAL A 60 -2.45 -10.58 37.90
CA VAL A 60 -2.83 -9.43 37.08
C VAL A 60 -1.57 -8.85 36.45
N THR A 61 -1.26 -9.27 35.22
CA THR A 61 -0.33 -8.56 34.35
C THR A 61 -1.10 -7.46 33.65
N THR A 62 -0.79 -6.22 34.01
CA THR A 62 -1.26 -5.02 33.32
C THR A 62 -0.72 -5.03 31.90
N ARG A 63 -1.54 -5.55 30.97
CA ARG A 63 -1.30 -5.51 29.52
C ARG A 63 -1.00 -4.06 29.11
N PRO A 64 0.22 -3.73 28.65
CA PRO A 64 0.50 -2.39 28.18
C PRO A 64 -0.44 -2.10 27.00
N LYS A 65 -1.05 -0.92 27.04
CA LYS A 65 -1.93 -0.43 25.99
C LYS A 65 -1.15 -0.41 24.69
N ALA A 66 -1.48 -1.31 23.76
CA ALA A 66 -0.94 -1.30 22.41
C ALA A 66 -1.43 -0.02 21.71
N THR A 67 -0.66 1.06 21.86
CA THR A 67 -0.78 2.24 21.03
C THR A 67 -0.51 1.81 19.60
N GLY A 68 -1.51 1.93 18.73
CA GLY A 68 -1.40 1.54 17.33
C GLY A 68 -0.16 2.19 16.72
N ALA A 69 0.80 1.37 16.30
CA ALA A 69 2.05 1.85 15.72
C ALA A 69 1.75 2.52 14.39
N VAL A 70 1.66 3.84 14.42
CA VAL A 70 1.38 4.69 13.27
C VAL A 70 2.42 4.42 12.17
N ALA A 71 1.94 4.30 10.93
CA ALA A 71 2.70 3.74 9.80
C ALA A 71 3.82 4.64 9.23
N ASN A 72 4.46 5.49 10.04
CA ASN A 72 5.51 6.42 9.60
C ASN A 72 6.78 6.40 10.49
N ASN A 73 7.00 5.33 11.26
CA ASN A 73 8.20 5.13 12.09
C ASN A 73 9.48 4.77 11.29
N LYS A 74 9.64 5.27 10.05
CA LYS A 74 10.78 4.92 9.18
C LYS A 74 11.41 6.09 8.42
N SER A 75 10.80 7.27 8.40
CA SER A 75 11.51 8.48 7.98
C SER A 75 12.59 8.83 9.01
N LYS A 76 13.86 8.87 8.59
CA LYS A 76 15.04 9.19 9.43
C LYS A 76 15.08 10.65 9.95
N ILE A 77 13.95 11.34 9.95
CA ILE A 77 13.81 12.77 10.17
C ILE A 77 13.08 12.96 11.51
N ALA A 78 13.64 13.77 12.40
CA ALA A 78 13.05 14.07 13.71
C ALA A 78 11.72 14.86 13.57
N PRO A 79 10.76 14.71 14.48
CA PRO A 79 9.48 15.44 14.42
C PRO A 79 9.68 16.96 14.49
N TYR A 80 8.78 17.69 13.85
CA TYR A 80 8.82 19.15 13.75
C TYR A 80 8.37 19.80 15.06
N LYS A 81 9.18 20.75 15.54
CA LYS A 81 8.91 21.51 16.77
C LYS A 81 8.57 22.95 16.38
N ALA A 82 7.27 23.24 16.31
CA ALA A 82 6.78 24.60 16.09
C ALA A 82 7.28 25.55 17.19
N LYS A 83 7.69 26.76 16.80
CA LYS A 83 8.05 27.81 17.77
C LYS A 83 6.78 28.47 18.33
N LYS A 84 6.88 29.01 19.55
CA LYS A 84 5.81 29.87 20.10
C LYS A 84 5.60 31.06 19.14
N ASN A 85 4.37 31.24 18.66
CA ASN A 85 3.95 32.27 17.71
C ASN A 85 4.44 32.11 16.25
N GLU A 86 4.78 30.90 15.79
CA GLU A 86 5.03 30.64 14.36
C GLU A 86 3.72 30.51 13.57
N LYS A 87 3.61 31.20 12.42
CA LYS A 87 2.43 31.10 11.54
C LYS A 87 2.29 29.69 10.96
N TYR A 88 1.07 29.17 10.92
CA TYR A 88 0.75 27.89 10.27
C TYR A 88 1.28 27.86 8.81
N MET A 89 1.88 26.73 8.43
CA MET A 89 2.57 26.53 7.14
C MET A 89 3.59 27.62 6.78
N SER A 90 4.44 27.98 7.76
CA SER A 90 5.66 28.76 7.52
C SER A 90 6.56 28.12 6.45
N ALA A 91 7.47 28.90 5.86
CA ALA A 91 8.46 28.37 4.93
C ALA A 91 9.36 27.28 5.54
N ALA A 92 9.62 27.33 6.86
CA ALA A 92 10.37 26.30 7.57
C ALA A 92 9.55 25.01 7.72
N MET A 93 8.27 25.13 8.06
CA MET A 93 7.34 24.00 8.18
C MET A 93 7.13 23.30 6.82
N LYS A 94 6.93 24.07 5.74
CA LYS A 94 6.84 23.54 4.37
C LYS A 94 8.11 22.78 3.96
N ARG A 95 9.31 23.34 4.21
CA ARG A 95 10.61 22.68 3.97
C ARG A 95 10.79 21.38 4.76
N HIS A 96 10.24 21.30 5.97
CA HIS A 96 10.26 20.07 6.75
C HIS A 96 9.40 18.98 6.10
N PHE A 97 8.14 19.30 5.77
CA PHE A 97 7.24 18.31 5.16
C PHE A 97 7.65 17.89 3.75
N THR A 98 8.27 18.76 2.94
CA THR A 98 8.86 18.33 1.65
C THR A 98 9.99 17.34 1.86
N ALA A 99 10.90 17.56 2.82
CA ALA A 99 11.97 16.61 3.14
C ALA A 99 11.43 15.25 3.60
N VAL A 100 10.39 15.24 4.45
CA VAL A 100 9.70 14.01 4.88
C VAL A 100 9.06 13.27 3.71
N LEU A 101 8.31 13.96 2.86
CA LEU A 101 7.66 13.36 1.67
C LEU A 101 8.67 12.86 0.63
N LEU A 102 9.78 13.55 0.42
CA LEU A 102 10.84 13.13 -0.50
C LEU A 102 11.57 11.87 0.01
N ASN A 103 11.96 11.84 1.29
CA ASN A 103 12.56 10.67 1.92
C ASN A 103 11.62 9.46 1.87
N TRP A 104 10.32 9.66 2.14
CA TRP A 104 9.33 8.59 2.04
C TRP A 104 9.12 8.09 0.61
N LYS A 105 9.11 8.99 -0.38
CA LYS A 105 9.08 8.65 -1.81
C LYS A 105 10.30 7.86 -2.26
N GLU A 106 11.49 8.20 -1.76
CA GLU A 106 12.72 7.45 -2.03
C GLU A 106 12.68 6.05 -1.42
N HIS A 107 12.27 5.93 -0.15
CA HIS A 107 12.05 4.64 0.50
C HIS A 107 11.07 3.76 -0.29
N LEU A 108 9.91 4.28 -0.72
CA LEU A 108 8.95 3.51 -1.50
C LEU A 108 9.48 3.10 -2.88
N LYS A 109 10.28 3.96 -3.54
CA LYS A 109 10.97 3.59 -4.79
C LYS A 109 11.94 2.43 -4.57
N GLU A 110 12.65 2.41 -3.45
CA GLU A 110 13.64 1.38 -3.14
C GLU A 110 12.98 0.04 -2.81
N GLU A 111 11.87 0.02 -2.05
CA GLU A 111 11.10 -1.21 -1.83
C GLU A 111 10.44 -1.73 -3.13
N MET A 112 9.96 -0.83 -4.00
CA MET A 112 9.45 -1.21 -5.34
C MET A 112 10.54 -1.77 -6.26
N ARG A 113 11.81 -1.35 -6.11
CA ARG A 113 12.95 -1.95 -6.84
C ARG A 113 13.25 -3.35 -6.33
N LYS A 114 13.42 -3.51 -5.01
CA LYS A 114 13.68 -4.83 -4.39
C LYS A 114 12.62 -5.85 -4.76
N THR A 115 11.34 -5.48 -4.68
CA THR A 115 10.24 -6.38 -5.07
C THR A 115 10.26 -6.71 -6.56
N PHE A 116 10.65 -5.78 -7.42
CA PHE A 116 10.86 -6.05 -8.85
C PHE A 116 12.03 -7.00 -9.13
N ASP A 117 13.17 -6.81 -8.43
CA ASP A 117 14.35 -7.66 -8.58
C ASP A 117 14.12 -9.07 -8.01
N HIS A 118 13.34 -9.19 -6.92
CA HIS A 118 12.85 -10.48 -6.39
C HIS A 118 11.90 -11.18 -7.36
N LEU A 119 10.94 -10.45 -7.95
CA LEU A 119 10.02 -10.99 -8.95
C LEU A 119 10.78 -11.52 -10.17
N LYS A 120 11.77 -10.76 -10.66
CA LYS A 120 12.59 -11.15 -11.81
C LYS A 120 13.46 -12.37 -11.51
N SER A 121 14.17 -12.40 -10.37
CA SER A 121 15.06 -13.51 -10.01
C SER A 121 14.32 -14.82 -9.70
N LYS A 122 13.08 -14.74 -9.17
CA LYS A 122 12.22 -15.91 -9.00
C LYS A 122 11.65 -16.45 -10.31
N ASP A 123 11.40 -15.62 -11.32
CA ASP A 123 10.89 -16.04 -12.65
C ASP A 123 11.98 -16.78 -13.47
N GLU A 124 13.25 -16.42 -13.27
CA GLU A 124 14.40 -17.16 -13.81
C GLU A 124 14.61 -18.54 -13.14
N SER A 125 13.97 -18.79 -11.99
CA SER A 125 14.04 -20.06 -11.25
C SER A 125 12.75 -20.88 -11.45
N TYR A 126 12.81 -21.88 -12.33
CA TYR A 126 11.71 -22.82 -12.55
C TYR A 126 11.43 -23.63 -11.27
N ALA A 127 10.29 -23.37 -10.62
CA ALA A 127 9.84 -24.15 -9.48
C ALA A 127 9.36 -25.55 -9.91
N ASP A 128 9.58 -26.53 -9.03
CA ASP A 128 9.07 -27.88 -9.21
C ASP A 128 7.52 -27.92 -9.17
N PRO A 129 6.87 -28.92 -9.81
CA PRO A 129 5.41 -29.00 -9.89
C PRO A 129 4.68 -29.05 -8.54
N ILE A 130 5.38 -29.36 -7.45
CA ILE A 130 4.84 -29.39 -6.08
C ILE A 130 4.82 -27.99 -5.47
N ASP A 131 5.90 -27.21 -5.64
CA ASP A 131 6.07 -25.89 -5.00
C ASP A 131 5.50 -24.74 -5.83
N ARG A 132 5.21 -25.00 -7.12
CA ARG A 132 4.59 -24.05 -8.05
C ARG A 132 3.37 -23.31 -7.46
N ALA A 133 2.50 -24.01 -6.72
CA ALA A 133 1.31 -23.40 -6.12
C ALA A 133 1.65 -22.32 -5.08
N SER A 134 2.66 -22.58 -4.24
CA SER A 134 3.18 -21.64 -3.24
C SER A 134 3.83 -20.43 -3.92
N GLN A 135 4.62 -20.67 -4.96
CA GLN A 135 5.29 -19.61 -5.73
C GLN A 135 4.28 -18.67 -6.41
N GLU A 136 3.22 -19.22 -7.02
CA GLU A 136 2.14 -18.44 -7.65
C GLU A 136 1.35 -17.59 -6.62
N GLU A 137 1.17 -18.07 -5.38
CA GLU A 137 0.56 -17.28 -4.30
C GLU A 137 1.47 -16.13 -3.82
N GLU A 138 2.77 -16.37 -3.63
CA GLU A 138 3.74 -15.34 -3.27
C GLU A 138 3.78 -14.21 -4.30
N PHE A 139 3.86 -14.56 -5.59
CA PHE A 139 3.83 -13.57 -6.67
C PHE A 139 2.53 -12.75 -6.70
N ALA A 140 1.39 -13.40 -6.46
CA ALA A 140 0.10 -12.70 -6.39
C ALA A 140 0.03 -11.74 -5.18
N PHE A 141 0.72 -12.04 -4.09
CA PHE A 141 0.84 -11.15 -2.93
C PHE A 141 1.80 -9.97 -3.17
N GLU A 142 2.99 -10.24 -3.73
CA GLU A 142 3.99 -9.23 -4.10
C GLU A 142 3.40 -8.19 -5.07
N LEU A 143 2.72 -8.65 -6.14
CA LEU A 143 2.08 -7.78 -7.12
C LEU A 143 1.05 -6.82 -6.50
N ARG A 144 0.18 -7.35 -5.62
CA ARG A 144 -0.83 -6.53 -4.90
C ARG A 144 -0.19 -5.51 -3.97
N THR A 145 0.97 -5.82 -3.40
CA THR A 145 1.73 -4.92 -2.51
C THR A 145 2.34 -3.78 -3.31
N ARG A 146 3.05 -4.07 -4.40
CA ARG A 146 3.62 -3.09 -5.34
C ARG A 146 2.55 -2.14 -5.91
N ASP A 147 1.35 -2.64 -6.20
CA ASP A 147 0.24 -1.81 -6.70
C ASP A 147 -0.28 -0.83 -5.63
N ARG A 148 -0.22 -1.18 -4.34
CA ARG A 148 -0.53 -0.27 -3.22
C ARG A 148 0.56 0.79 -3.06
N GLU A 149 1.83 0.41 -3.16
CA GLU A 149 2.98 1.31 -3.10
C GLU A 149 3.00 2.32 -4.27
N THR A 150 2.66 1.87 -5.48
CA THR A 150 2.50 2.72 -6.66
C THR A 150 1.39 3.76 -6.44
N LYS A 151 0.25 3.35 -5.90
CA LYS A 151 -0.86 4.26 -5.55
C LYS A 151 -0.46 5.25 -4.44
N LEU A 152 0.30 4.81 -3.44
CA LEU A 152 0.81 5.66 -2.36
C LEU A 152 1.84 6.68 -2.89
N THR A 153 2.74 6.26 -3.77
CA THR A 153 3.72 7.14 -4.44
C THR A 153 3.03 8.25 -5.25
N ARG A 154 1.91 7.95 -5.91
CA ARG A 154 1.07 8.97 -6.58
C ARG A 154 0.49 9.97 -5.58
N LYS A 155 -0.02 9.52 -4.43
CA LYS A 155 -0.51 10.43 -3.36
C LYS A 155 0.60 11.32 -2.79
N ILE A 156 1.83 10.82 -2.67
CA ILE A 156 2.98 11.62 -2.24
C ILE A 156 3.34 12.69 -3.27
N ASN A 157 3.31 12.37 -4.58
CA ASN A 157 3.52 13.38 -5.63
C ASN A 157 2.47 14.51 -5.56
N LEU A 158 1.18 14.16 -5.45
CA LEU A 158 0.10 15.14 -5.27
C LEU A 158 0.30 15.98 -4.00
N SER A 159 0.78 15.38 -2.91
CA SER A 159 1.09 16.11 -1.66
C SER A 159 2.24 17.10 -1.85
N LEU A 160 3.28 16.72 -2.61
CA LEU A 160 4.39 17.61 -2.98
C LEU A 160 3.95 18.75 -3.91
N GLU A 161 2.98 18.50 -4.80
CA GLU A 161 2.37 19.53 -5.65
C GLU A 161 1.57 20.54 -4.82
N LYS A 162 0.72 20.07 -3.89
CA LYS A 162 -0.01 20.95 -2.95
C LYS A 162 0.90 21.84 -2.10
N ILE A 163 2.11 21.39 -1.76
CA ILE A 163 3.09 22.25 -1.06
C ILE A 163 3.64 23.36 -1.97
N LYS A 164 3.69 23.17 -3.29
CA LYS A 164 4.09 24.22 -4.25
C LYS A 164 2.98 25.27 -4.45
N TYR A 165 1.73 24.85 -4.37
CA TYR A 165 0.56 25.73 -4.50
C TYR A 165 0.08 26.33 -3.16
N ASP A 166 0.81 26.07 -2.05
CA ASP A 166 0.48 26.52 -0.69
C ASP A 166 -0.87 26.03 -0.10
N GLU A 167 -1.49 25.04 -0.74
CA GLU A 167 -2.73 24.37 -0.30
C GLU A 167 -2.50 23.26 0.75
N PHE A 168 -1.24 22.90 1.01
CA PHE A 168 -0.91 21.79 1.91
C PHE A 168 -1.23 22.10 3.38
N GLY A 169 -1.81 21.13 4.09
CA GLY A 169 -2.14 21.23 5.51
C GLY A 169 -3.58 21.65 5.82
N TRP A 170 -4.37 22.02 4.82
CA TRP A 170 -5.77 22.39 5.01
C TRP A 170 -6.70 21.24 4.67
N CYS A 171 -7.84 21.14 5.36
CA CYS A 171 -8.86 20.14 5.08
C CYS A 171 -9.62 20.47 3.78
N GLU A 172 -9.71 19.51 2.85
CA GLU A 172 -10.43 19.69 1.58
C GLU A 172 -11.92 20.01 1.77
N ASP A 173 -12.59 19.40 2.74
CA ASP A 173 -14.05 19.58 2.93
C ASP A 173 -14.45 20.87 3.66
N CYS A 174 -13.67 21.29 4.66
CA CYS A 174 -14.07 22.34 5.62
C CYS A 174 -13.06 23.48 5.77
N GLY A 175 -11.91 23.43 5.09
CA GLY A 175 -10.90 24.48 5.15
C GLY A 175 -10.20 24.66 6.51
N VAL A 176 -10.40 23.76 7.47
CA VAL A 176 -9.75 23.82 8.80
C VAL A 176 -8.32 23.29 8.76
N GLU A 177 -7.43 23.87 9.57
CA GLU A 177 -6.04 23.43 9.74
C GLU A 177 -5.93 21.96 10.18
N ILE A 178 -5.15 21.16 9.48
CA ILE A 178 -4.82 19.79 9.88
C ILE A 178 -3.68 19.87 10.90
N GLY A 179 -3.96 19.45 12.14
CA GLY A 179 -2.98 19.50 13.23
C GLY A 179 -1.66 18.81 12.91
N VAL A 180 -0.54 19.49 13.20
CA VAL A 180 0.84 19.09 12.82
C VAL A 180 1.15 17.64 13.15
N LYS A 181 0.81 17.17 14.36
CA LYS A 181 1.02 15.77 14.81
C LYS A 181 0.38 14.73 13.89
N ARG A 182 -0.71 15.08 13.20
CA ARG A 182 -1.40 14.21 12.23
C ARG A 182 -0.68 14.20 10.88
N LEU A 183 -0.11 15.33 10.45
CA LEU A 183 0.71 15.41 9.24
C LEU A 183 2.05 14.70 9.43
N GLU A 184 2.66 14.75 10.62
CA GLU A 184 3.84 13.94 10.97
C GLU A 184 3.52 12.44 10.92
N ALA A 185 2.39 12.05 11.51
CA ALA A 185 1.87 10.69 11.50
C ALA A 185 1.57 10.17 10.08
N ARG A 186 0.95 11.00 9.23
CA ARG A 186 0.54 10.67 7.86
C ARG A 186 0.57 11.93 6.97
N PRO A 187 1.69 12.25 6.29
CA PRO A 187 1.85 13.50 5.55
C PRO A 187 1.08 13.55 4.22
N THR A 188 0.39 12.47 3.84
CA THR A 188 -0.49 12.38 2.66
C THR A 188 -1.99 12.49 3.01
N ALA A 189 -2.33 12.93 4.22
CA ALA A 189 -3.72 13.01 4.68
C ALA A 189 -4.33 14.39 4.36
N THR A 190 -5.48 14.40 3.68
CA THR A 190 -6.07 15.63 3.11
C THR A 190 -7.31 16.17 3.86
N LEU A 191 -7.93 15.36 4.71
CA LEU A 191 -9.07 15.76 5.56
C LEU A 191 -8.63 16.04 7.00
N CYS A 192 -9.42 16.74 7.81
CA CYS A 192 -9.20 16.85 9.25
C CYS A 192 -9.59 15.55 10.01
N ILE A 193 -9.59 15.58 11.34
CA ILE A 193 -9.99 14.43 12.16
C ILE A 193 -11.50 14.23 12.11
N ASP A 194 -12.26 15.32 12.22
CA ASP A 194 -13.72 15.28 12.35
C ASP A 194 -14.39 14.89 11.02
N CYS A 195 -14.02 15.53 9.91
CA CYS A 195 -14.47 15.14 8.57
C CYS A 195 -14.15 13.67 8.28
N LYS A 196 -12.93 13.20 8.56
CA LYS A 196 -12.60 11.78 8.32
C LYS A 196 -13.38 10.82 9.21
N SER A 197 -13.70 11.22 10.45
CA SER A 197 -14.53 10.44 11.38
C SER A 197 -15.98 10.35 10.88
N LEU A 198 -16.53 11.46 10.37
CA LEU A 198 -17.86 11.49 9.74
C LEU A 198 -17.90 10.61 8.50
N ASP A 199 -16.88 10.64 7.65
CA ASP A 199 -16.82 9.76 6.47
C ASP A 199 -16.70 8.28 6.86
N GLU A 200 -15.93 7.94 7.89
CA GLU A 200 -15.87 6.56 8.39
C GLU A 200 -17.19 6.08 9.01
N ILE A 201 -18.07 6.99 9.45
CA ILE A 201 -19.44 6.65 9.89
C ILE A 201 -20.34 6.45 8.67
N LYS A 202 -20.30 7.37 7.69
CA LYS A 202 -21.07 7.26 6.43
C LYS A 202 -20.70 5.98 5.65
N GLU A 203 -19.41 5.70 5.48
CA GLU A 203 -18.90 4.48 4.82
C GLU A 203 -19.48 3.21 5.49
N LYS A 204 -19.53 3.16 6.83
CA LYS A 204 -20.11 2.03 7.59
C LYS A 204 -21.62 1.90 7.43
N GLN A 205 -22.34 3.01 7.32
CA GLN A 205 -23.80 3.03 7.10
C GLN A 205 -24.19 2.66 5.67
N LEU A 206 -23.32 2.93 4.68
CA LEU A 206 -23.56 2.67 3.26
C LEU A 206 -23.07 1.28 2.80
N THR A 207 -22.14 0.66 3.52
CA THR A 207 -21.47 -0.60 3.14
C THR A 207 -21.78 -1.77 4.11
N GLY A 208 -22.68 -1.55 5.07
CA GLY A 208 -23.13 -2.56 6.06
C GLY A 208 -24.50 -3.11 5.71
#